data_AF-A0A966N9L7-F1
#
_entry.id   AF-A0A966N9L7-F1
#
_cell.length_a   1.000
_cell.length_b   1.000
_cell.length_c   1.000
_cell.angle_alpha   90.00
_cell.angle_beta   90.00
_cell.angle_gamma   90.00
#
_symmetry.space_group_name_H-M   'P 1'
#
loop_
_entity.id
_entity.type
_entity.pdbx_description
1 polymer ?
#
loop_
_entity_poly.entity_id
_entity_poly.type
_entity_poly.pdbx_seq_one_letter_code
_entity_poly.pdbx_strand_id
1 'polypeptide(L)'
;LGRPIERFVMVGSAAGKWKLADKVPVDTIVIHGENDETIPLQAVFDWARPQELTVQVIPGADHFFHRKLHCIRDLIVRAWHGQPIPMAENK
;
A
#
# COMPACT_ATOMS: atom_id res chain seq x y z
N LEU A 1 8.05 -14.38 -24.62
CA LEU A 1 8.72 -14.85 -23.38
C LEU A 1 8.43 -13.80 -22.30
N GLY A 2 7.47 -14.08 -21.41
CA GLY A 2 7.07 -13.14 -20.37
C GLY A 2 8.02 -13.23 -19.19
N ARG A 3 8.61 -12.10 -18.80
CA ARG A 3 9.33 -12.01 -17.52
C ARG A 3 8.28 -12.05 -16.39
N PRO A 4 8.54 -12.74 -15.28
CA PRO A 4 7.66 -12.69 -14.13
C PRO A 4 7.54 -11.25 -13.62
N ILE A 5 6.37 -10.91 -13.07
CA ILE A 5 6.14 -9.61 -12.44
C ILE A 5 7.09 -9.50 -11.25
N GLU A 6 7.85 -8.41 -11.17
CA GLU A 6 8.83 -8.20 -10.11
C GLU A 6 8.17 -7.86 -8.77
N ARG A 7 7.11 -7.04 -8.78
CA ARG A 7 6.33 -6.69 -7.60
C ARG A 7 4.98 -6.09 -7.98
N PHE A 8 4.03 -6.17 -7.04
CA PHE A 8 2.70 -5.57 -7.18
C PHE A 8 2.57 -4.30 -6.33
N VAL A 9 1.98 -3.25 -6.89
CA VAL A 9 1.71 -1.97 -6.19
C VAL A 9 0.22 -1.67 -6.31
N MET A 10 -0.39 -1.38 -5.16
CA MET A 10 -1.81 -1.12 -5.01
C MET A 10 -1.99 0.23 -4.34
N VAL A 11 -2.57 1.19 -5.06
CA VAL A 11 -2.81 2.55 -4.56
C VAL A 11 -4.30 2.85 -4.61
N GLY A 12 -4.91 3.25 -3.49
CA GLY A 12 -6.35 3.58 -3.43
C GLY A 12 -7.26 2.41 -3.83
N SER A 13 -6.83 1.17 -3.56
CA SER A 13 -7.53 -0.03 -4.05
C SER A 13 -8.91 -0.17 -3.44
N ALA A 14 -9.89 -0.54 -4.27
CA ALA A 14 -11.31 -0.48 -3.95
C ALA A 14 -11.82 -1.65 -3.09
N ALA A 15 -11.14 -1.92 -1.98
CA ALA A 15 -11.52 -2.93 -1.00
C ALA A 15 -12.94 -2.65 -0.46
N GLY A 16 -13.72 -3.71 -0.26
CA GLY A 16 -15.12 -3.62 0.22
C GLY A 16 -16.13 -3.11 -0.81
N LYS A 17 -15.72 -2.27 -1.77
CA LYS A 17 -16.56 -1.82 -2.89
C LYS A 17 -16.64 -2.84 -4.02
N TRP A 18 -15.53 -3.53 -4.29
CA TRP A 18 -15.43 -4.60 -5.28
C TRP A 18 -14.76 -5.83 -4.69
N LYS A 19 -15.03 -7.00 -5.27
CA LYS A 19 -14.30 -8.22 -4.94
C LYS A 19 -12.87 -8.10 -5.48
N LEU A 20 -11.94 -7.81 -4.58
CA LEU A 20 -10.51 -7.93 -4.84
C LEU A 20 -10.09 -9.41 -4.78
N ALA A 21 -8.89 -9.71 -5.28
CA ALA A 21 -8.30 -11.03 -5.12
C ALA A 21 -8.16 -11.35 -3.62
N ASP A 22 -8.47 -12.60 -3.25
CA ASP A 22 -8.38 -13.07 -1.86
C ASP A 22 -6.92 -13.17 -1.38
N LYS A 23 -5.97 -13.29 -2.32
CA LYS A 23 -4.53 -13.26 -2.06
C LYS A 23 -3.78 -12.51 -3.16
N VAL A 24 -2.79 -11.74 -2.74
CA VAL A 24 -1.76 -11.13 -3.60
C VAL A 24 -0.38 -11.54 -3.07
N PRO A 25 0.72 -11.30 -3.82
CA PRO A 25 2.07 -11.53 -3.30
C PRO A 25 2.30 -10.82 -1.96
N VAL A 26 3.00 -11.47 -1.03
CA VAL A 26 3.25 -10.94 0.32
C VAL A 26 4.08 -9.65 0.33
N ASP A 27 4.84 -9.39 -0.74
CA ASP A 27 5.62 -8.16 -0.92
C ASP A 27 4.85 -7.05 -1.67
N THR A 28 3.52 -7.18 -1.77
CA THR A 28 2.66 -6.15 -2.37
C THR A 28 2.75 -4.86 -1.58
N ILE A 29 3.01 -3.76 -2.29
CA ILE A 29 3.05 -2.41 -1.72
C ILE A 29 1.62 -1.86 -1.73
N VAL A 30 0.99 -1.77 -0.56
CA VAL A 30 -0.34 -1.17 -0.41
C VAL A 30 -0.21 0.25 0.12
N ILE A 31 -0.79 1.23 -0.59
CA ILE A 31 -0.79 2.65 -0.22
C ILE A 31 -2.23 3.17 -0.23
N HIS A 32 -2.67 3.81 0.86
CA HIS A 32 -4.03 4.35 0.99
C HIS A 32 -4.05 5.75 1.60
N GLY A 33 -5.09 6.53 1.27
CA GLY A 33 -5.34 7.83 1.89
C GLY A 33 -6.11 7.68 3.20
N GLU A 34 -5.72 8.41 4.24
CA GLU A 34 -6.43 8.40 5.54
C GLU A 34 -7.88 8.88 5.41
N ASN A 35 -8.11 9.92 4.59
CA ASN A 35 -9.40 10.58 4.41
C ASN A 35 -10.05 10.18 3.07
N ASP A 36 -9.81 8.96 2.59
CA ASP A 36 -10.47 8.44 1.40
C ASP A 36 -11.97 8.20 1.70
N GLU A 37 -12.81 9.13 1.27
CA GLU A 37 -14.27 9.03 1.38
C GLU A 37 -14.90 8.11 0.33
N THR A 38 -14.15 7.71 -0.71
CA THR A 38 -14.64 6.78 -1.75
C THR A 38 -14.48 5.34 -1.30
N ILE A 39 -13.35 5.02 -0.65
CA ILE A 39 -13.01 3.71 -0.11
C ILE A 39 -12.53 3.89 1.34
N PRO A 40 -13.38 3.56 2.33
CA PRO A 40 -13.03 3.72 3.73
C PRO A 40 -11.76 2.94 4.09
N LEU A 41 -10.85 3.58 4.84
CA LEU A 41 -9.60 2.97 5.28
C LEU A 41 -9.80 1.62 6.00
N GLN A 42 -10.89 1.50 6.78
CA GLN A 42 -11.24 0.26 7.47
C GLN A 42 -11.45 -0.92 6.49
N ALA A 43 -12.07 -0.67 5.32
CA ALA A 43 -12.28 -1.73 4.33
C ALA A 43 -10.95 -2.26 3.76
N VAL A 44 -9.95 -1.39 3.63
CA VAL A 44 -8.59 -1.79 3.22
C VAL A 44 -7.93 -2.62 4.30
N PHE A 45 -8.05 -2.23 5.57
CA PHE A 45 -7.53 -3.02 6.68
C PHE A 45 -8.19 -4.39 6.81
N ASP A 46 -9.50 -4.47 6.61
CA ASP A 46 -10.24 -5.74 6.68
C ASP A 46 -9.84 -6.70 5.56
N TRP A 47 -9.57 -6.19 4.37
CA TRP A 47 -9.03 -6.98 3.25
C TRP A 47 -7.54 -7.36 3.45
N ALA A 48 -6.73 -6.49 4.03
CA ALA A 48 -5.30 -6.73 4.23
C ALA A 48 -5.00 -7.73 5.37
N ARG A 49 -5.77 -7.67 6.46
CA ARG A 49 -5.56 -8.46 7.68
C ARG A 49 -5.46 -9.98 7.48
N PRO A 50 -6.37 -10.67 6.76
CA PRO A 50 -6.30 -12.13 6.62
C PRO A 50 -5.10 -12.64 5.80
N GLN A 51 -4.37 -11.76 5.11
CA GLN A 51 -3.19 -12.07 4.29
C GLN A 51 -1.92 -11.37 4.81
N GLU A 52 -1.98 -10.77 6.02
CA GLU A 52 -0.86 -10.16 6.73
C GLU A 52 -0.12 -9.06 5.93
N LEU A 53 -0.83 -8.33 5.07
CA LEU A 53 -0.23 -7.24 4.30
C LEU A 53 0.00 -5.99 5.15
N THR A 54 1.12 -5.32 4.88
CA THR A 54 1.39 -3.98 5.42
C THR A 54 0.66 -2.94 4.58
N VAL A 55 -0.06 -2.03 5.25
CA VAL A 55 -0.75 -0.90 4.61
C VAL A 55 -0.04 0.41 4.98
N GLN A 56 0.46 1.14 3.99
CA GLN A 56 1.05 2.45 4.18
C GLN A 56 -0.03 3.52 4.02
N VAL A 57 -0.29 4.28 5.08
CA VAL A 57 -1.32 5.33 5.10
C VAL A 57 -0.66 6.70 4.93
N ILE A 58 -1.20 7.53 4.05
CA ILE A 58 -0.78 8.93 3.88
C ILE A 58 -1.77 9.82 4.66
N PRO A 59 -1.34 10.44 5.77
CA PRO A 59 -2.22 11.30 6.57
C PRO A 59 -2.78 12.48 5.78
N GLY A 60 -4.08 12.74 5.96
CA GLY A 60 -4.82 13.79 5.26
C GLY A 60 -4.96 13.64 3.74
N ALA A 61 -4.55 12.52 3.14
CA ALA A 61 -4.78 12.26 1.72
C ALA A 61 -6.19 11.71 1.49
N ASP A 62 -6.82 12.17 0.42
CA ASP A 62 -8.09 11.64 -0.10
C ASP A 62 -7.85 10.56 -1.16
N HIS A 63 -8.93 10.06 -1.78
CA HIS A 63 -8.87 9.03 -2.83
C HIS A 63 -7.95 9.40 -4.01
N PHE A 64 -7.89 10.69 -4.35
CA PHE A 64 -7.12 11.20 -5.48
C PHE A 64 -5.71 11.64 -5.07
N PHE A 65 -5.40 11.61 -3.78
CA PHE A 65 -4.14 12.07 -3.20
C PHE A 65 -3.82 13.51 -3.62
N HIS A 66 -4.82 14.41 -3.58
CA HIS A 66 -4.65 15.81 -3.96
C HIS A 66 -3.47 16.46 -3.22
N ARG A 67 -2.50 16.99 -3.97
CA ARG A 67 -1.25 17.59 -3.45
C ARG A 67 -0.36 16.60 -2.66
N LYS A 68 -0.61 15.30 -2.74
CA LYS A 68 0.12 14.23 -2.01
C LYS A 68 0.74 13.17 -2.92
N LEU A 69 0.71 13.33 -4.24
CA LEU A 69 1.32 12.39 -5.21
C LEU A 69 2.81 12.12 -4.95
N HIS A 70 3.54 13.11 -4.42
CA HIS A 70 4.95 12.93 -4.03
C HIS A 70 5.13 11.89 -2.92
N CYS A 71 4.17 11.77 -1.98
CA CYS A 71 4.20 10.74 -0.95
C CYS A 71 4.10 9.34 -1.56
N ILE A 72 3.21 9.13 -2.55
CA ILE A 72 3.09 7.84 -3.25
C ILE A 72 4.43 7.49 -3.91
N ARG A 73 5.01 8.42 -4.67
CA ARG A 73 6.31 8.24 -5.32
C ARG A 73 7.38 7.81 -4.30
N ASP A 74 7.49 8.54 -3.20
CA ASP A 74 8.54 8.31 -2.21
C ASP A 74 8.36 6.95 -1.52
N LEU A 75 7.12 6.54 -1.21
CA LEU A 75 6.83 5.22 -0.64
C LEU A 75 7.18 4.09 -1.63
N ILE A 76 6.81 4.22 -2.90
CA ILE A 76 7.15 3.23 -3.93
C ILE A 76 8.66 3.11 -4.06
N VAL A 77 9.38 4.22 -4.23
CA VAL A 77 10.84 4.22 -4.41
C VAL A 77 11.55 3.58 -3.21
N ARG A 78 11.16 3.95 -1.97
CA ARG A 78 11.72 3.35 -0.75
C ARG A 78 11.42 1.85 -0.66
N ALA A 79 10.20 1.43 -0.95
CA ALA A 79 9.87 0.01 -0.93
C ALA A 79 10.59 -0.76 -2.04
N TRP A 80 10.79 -0.17 -3.23
CA TRP A 80 11.44 -0.80 -4.37
C TRP A 80 12.94 -1.03 -4.17
N HIS A 81 13.64 -0.08 -3.55
CA HIS A 81 15.08 -0.18 -3.30
C HIS A 81 15.43 -0.73 -1.92
N GLY A 82 14.42 -1.09 -1.12
CA GLY A 82 14.56 -1.53 0.26
C GLY A 82 14.44 -0.36 1.24
N GLN A 83 13.67 -0.54 2.31
CA GLN A 83 13.81 0.31 3.49
C GLN A 83 15.24 0.09 4.03
N PRO A 84 15.99 1.13 4.43
CA PRO A 84 17.16 0.87 5.26
C PRO A 84 16.69 0.04 6.44
N ILE A 85 17.24 -1.17 6.57
CA ILE A 85 17.03 -2.01 7.76
C ILE A 85 17.31 -1.08 8.94
N PRO A 86 16.38 -0.88 9.89
CA PRO A 86 16.71 -0.20 11.13
C PRO A 86 17.94 -0.92 11.66
N MET A 87 19.09 -0.25 11.63
CA MET A 87 20.31 -0.82 12.18
C MET A 87 19.93 -1.20 13.60
N ALA A 88 19.90 -2.50 13.89
CA ALA A 88 19.66 -2.97 15.24
C ALA A 88 20.62 -2.16 16.12
N GLU A 89 20.07 -1.38 17.05
CA GLU A 89 20.85 -0.60 17.97
C GLU A 89 21.86 -1.55 18.61
N ASN A 90 23.14 -1.28 18.37
CA ASN A 90 24.18 -1.91 19.14
C ASN A 90 24.16 -1.28 20.53
N LYS A 91 23.24 -1.75 21.39
CA LYS A 91 23.36 -1.91 22.85
C LYS A 91 22.07 -2.38 23.49
#